data_AF-A0A849FR60-F1
#
_entry.id   AF-A0A849FR60-F1
#
_cell.length_a   1.000
_cell.length_b   1.000
_cell.length_c   1.000
_cell.angle_alpha   90.00
_cell.angle_beta   90.00
_cell.angle_gamma   90.00
#
_symmetry.space_group_name_H-M   'P 1'
#
loop_
_entity.id
_entity.type
_entity.pdbx_description
1 polymer ?
#
loop_
_entity_poly.entity_id
_entity_poly.type
_entity_poly.pdbx_seq_one_letter_code
_entity_poly.pdbx_strand_id
1 'polypeptide(L)'
;MLRREFICGAVCAPLITSSAAAKAQGPTLVAHGGRDLNRRFLRDLRNAAGGKNFRLLLAPYSSKNPSKKAGEEIDRLRGLGYSDIEALNLSSFGAARSQIRTADAIWFAGGSQRRQVETIGRVPGVLEELNVAYSNGVVMAGSSAGAAVMSSLMITGGRKGSVKTQRGLGFWRNVVLDQLVNTRDREYRLQEVISANRGLLGLGLDEGVWITYSNGIATVGGRGKARLVYWANGLQQMELKRGSKLKLPT
;
A
#
# COMPACT_ATOMS: atom_id res chain seq x y z
N MET A 1 11.39 -3.41 -76.84
CA MET A 1 10.14 -2.63 -76.79
C MET A 1 9.04 -3.57 -76.34
N LEU A 2 8.62 -3.49 -75.08
CA LEU A 2 7.24 -3.64 -74.57
C LEU A 2 7.31 -3.84 -73.04
N ARG A 3 6.85 -2.79 -72.33
CA ARG A 3 6.50 -2.82 -70.91
C ARG A 3 5.24 -3.66 -70.71
N ARG A 4 5.16 -4.38 -69.58
CA ARG A 4 3.89 -4.60 -68.86
C ARG A 4 4.15 -4.60 -67.35
N GLU A 5 3.38 -3.74 -66.67
CA GLU A 5 3.30 -3.53 -65.23
C GLU A 5 2.31 -4.52 -64.56
N PHE A 6 2.09 -4.31 -63.25
CA PHE A 6 1.02 -4.83 -62.37
C PHE A 6 1.38 -6.11 -61.57
N ILE A 7 1.18 -6.29 -60.25
CA ILE A 7 0.52 -5.53 -59.17
C ILE A 7 1.16 -5.95 -57.82
N CYS A 8 1.27 -4.99 -56.91
CA CYS A 8 1.62 -5.17 -55.50
C CYS A 8 0.47 -5.89 -54.75
N GLY A 9 0.72 -7.11 -54.27
CA GLY A 9 -0.18 -7.83 -53.35
C GLY A 9 0.36 -7.78 -51.93
N ALA A 10 0.06 -6.72 -51.19
CA ALA A 10 0.35 -6.66 -49.75
C ALA A 10 -0.70 -7.50 -48.99
N VAL A 11 -0.34 -8.72 -48.62
CA VAL A 11 -1.11 -9.51 -47.65
C VAL A 11 -0.87 -8.90 -46.28
N CYS A 12 -1.81 -8.06 -45.84
CA CYS A 12 -1.83 -7.51 -44.50
C CYS A 12 -2.24 -8.62 -43.52
N ALA A 13 -1.26 -9.29 -42.91
CA ALA A 13 -1.50 -10.12 -41.75
C ALA A 13 -1.95 -9.21 -40.58
N PRO A 14 -3.02 -9.54 -39.84
CA PRO A 14 -3.45 -8.71 -38.74
C PRO A 14 -2.38 -8.75 -37.65
N LEU A 15 -1.77 -7.60 -37.39
CA LEU A 15 -1.01 -7.32 -36.18
C LEU A 15 -1.98 -7.41 -35.00
N ILE A 16 -2.08 -8.59 -34.40
CA ILE A 16 -2.66 -8.74 -33.07
C ILE A 16 -1.66 -8.12 -32.09
N THR A 17 -1.72 -6.81 -31.92
CA THR A 17 -1.06 -6.13 -30.82
C THR A 17 -1.91 -6.29 -29.56
N SER A 18 -1.88 -7.48 -28.95
CA SER A 18 -2.27 -7.62 -27.55
C SER A 18 -1.08 -7.21 -26.70
N SER A 19 -0.98 -5.93 -26.38
CA SER A 19 0.02 -5.39 -25.46
C SER A 19 -0.67 -4.94 -24.18
N ALA A 20 -0.66 -5.84 -23.18
CA ALA A 20 -0.47 -5.51 -21.76
C ALA A 20 -0.26 -6.81 -20.95
N ALA A 21 0.76 -7.60 -21.31
CA ALA A 21 1.31 -8.58 -20.37
C ALA A 21 2.34 -7.87 -19.49
N ALA A 22 1.92 -7.42 -18.30
CA ALA A 22 2.83 -7.13 -17.19
C ALA A 22 2.13 -7.35 -15.84
N LYS A 23 1.69 -8.59 -15.56
CA LYS A 23 1.33 -9.03 -14.20
C LYS A 23 2.15 -10.26 -13.82
N ALA A 24 3.33 -10.00 -13.27
CA ALA A 24 4.12 -10.96 -12.49
C ALA A 24 5.04 -10.21 -11.51
N GLN A 25 4.58 -9.09 -10.94
CA GLN A 25 5.18 -8.58 -9.70
C GLN A 25 4.50 -9.34 -8.57
N GLY A 26 5.30 -10.00 -7.73
CA GLY A 26 4.79 -10.66 -6.53
C GLY A 26 4.04 -9.68 -5.62
N PRO A 27 3.38 -10.17 -4.56
CA PRO A 27 2.62 -9.33 -3.64
C PRO A 27 3.46 -8.13 -3.19
N THR A 28 2.95 -6.92 -3.46
CA THR A 28 3.69 -5.66 -3.28
C THR A 28 2.94 -4.71 -2.36
N LEU A 29 3.66 -4.13 -1.40
CA LEU A 29 3.16 -3.21 -0.38
C LEU A 29 3.85 -1.86 -0.46
N VAL A 30 3.11 -0.79 -0.18
CA VAL A 30 3.66 0.57 -0.03
C VAL A 30 3.09 1.24 1.22
N ALA A 31 3.87 1.27 2.31
CA ALA A 31 3.48 1.84 3.58
C ALA A 31 4.08 3.24 3.76
N HIS A 32 3.25 4.27 3.97
CA HIS A 32 3.67 5.65 4.16
C HIS A 32 3.37 6.12 5.60
N GLY A 33 4.34 6.76 6.26
CA GLY A 33 4.29 7.17 7.67
C GLY A 33 3.30 8.28 7.99
N GLY A 34 2.75 8.93 6.96
CA GLY A 34 1.72 9.97 7.08
C GLY A 34 2.25 11.36 6.78
N ARG A 35 1.32 12.30 6.51
CA ARG A 35 1.61 13.70 6.11
C ARG A 35 2.65 13.79 4.98
N ASP A 36 3.14 14.97 4.61
CA ASP A 36 4.15 15.21 3.52
C ASP A 36 4.10 14.28 2.28
N LEU A 37 2.90 13.88 1.81
CA LEU A 37 2.76 13.12 0.55
C LEU A 37 3.24 14.02 -0.58
N ASN A 38 4.22 13.54 -1.34
CA ASN A 38 4.93 14.33 -2.33
C ASN A 38 5.15 13.54 -3.63
N ARG A 39 5.64 14.23 -4.67
CA ARG A 39 5.85 13.63 -6.00
C ARG A 39 6.84 12.46 -6.02
N ARG A 40 7.80 12.39 -5.08
CA ARG A 40 8.74 11.26 -5.00
C ARG A 40 8.04 10.01 -4.49
N PHE A 41 7.21 10.16 -3.47
CA PHE A 41 6.36 9.08 -2.98
C PHE A 41 5.48 8.53 -4.12
N LEU A 42 4.77 9.42 -4.85
CA LEU A 42 3.92 8.98 -5.95
C LEU A 42 4.69 8.31 -7.09
N ARG A 43 5.91 8.76 -7.39
CA ARG A 43 6.76 8.08 -8.36
C ARG A 43 7.11 6.66 -7.91
N ASP A 44 7.44 6.47 -6.63
CA ASP A 44 7.79 5.15 -6.11
C ASP A 44 6.56 4.21 -6.04
N LEU A 45 5.38 4.74 -5.66
CA LEU A 45 4.10 4.02 -5.76
C LEU A 45 3.78 3.62 -7.19
N ARG A 46 3.97 4.54 -8.15
CA ARG A 46 3.76 4.29 -9.58
C ARG A 46 4.68 3.21 -10.13
N ASN A 47 5.95 3.23 -9.72
CA ASN A 47 6.90 2.20 -10.10
C ASN A 47 6.53 0.84 -9.50
N ALA A 48 6.05 0.82 -8.25
CA ALA A 48 5.56 -0.40 -7.60
C ALA A 48 4.28 -0.95 -8.25
N ALA A 49 3.45 -0.10 -8.87
CA ALA A 49 2.23 -0.48 -9.57
C ALA A 49 2.44 -0.83 -11.05
N GLY A 50 3.69 -1.04 -11.49
CA GLY A 50 3.99 -1.48 -12.86
C GLY A 50 4.17 -0.37 -13.90
N GLY A 51 4.18 0.91 -13.51
CA GLY A 51 4.59 2.01 -14.39
C GLY A 51 3.57 3.12 -14.58
N LYS A 52 3.62 3.80 -15.74
CA LYS A 52 3.05 5.15 -15.90
C LYS A 52 1.53 5.24 -15.76
N ASN A 53 0.80 4.21 -16.19
CA ASN A 53 -0.65 4.18 -16.16
C ASN A 53 -1.06 3.00 -15.27
N PHE A 54 -1.59 3.31 -14.11
CA PHE A 54 -2.18 2.32 -13.21
C PHE A 54 -3.51 2.91 -12.72
N ARG A 55 -4.47 2.07 -12.34
CA ARG A 55 -5.73 2.47 -11.72
C ARG A 55 -5.62 2.35 -10.21
N LEU A 56 -5.92 3.43 -9.48
CA LEU A 56 -5.87 3.46 -8.02
C LEU A 56 -7.26 3.42 -7.42
N LEU A 57 -7.51 2.38 -6.64
CA LEU A 57 -8.73 2.26 -5.87
C LEU A 57 -8.52 2.77 -4.45
N LEU A 58 -9.07 3.94 -4.15
CA LEU A 58 -9.00 4.61 -2.86
C LEU A 58 -10.01 4.00 -1.89
N ALA A 59 -9.56 3.54 -0.72
CA ALA A 59 -10.41 3.09 0.37
C ALA A 59 -10.46 4.16 1.49
N PRO A 60 -11.51 5.03 1.53
CA PRO A 60 -11.58 6.21 2.40
C PRO A 60 -12.20 5.95 3.79
N TYR A 61 -12.32 4.70 4.21
CA TYR A 61 -13.13 4.26 5.34
C TYR A 61 -12.55 4.52 6.74
N SER A 62 -11.42 5.21 6.81
CA SER A 62 -10.82 5.68 8.05
C SER A 62 -11.51 6.95 8.57
N SER A 63 -12.40 7.55 7.78
CA SER A 63 -13.23 8.72 8.12
C SER A 63 -14.65 8.35 8.52
N LYS A 64 -15.28 9.17 9.37
CA LYS A 64 -16.74 9.12 9.64
C LYS A 64 -17.57 9.59 8.44
N ASN A 65 -16.98 10.38 7.54
CA ASN A 65 -17.57 10.82 6.28
C ASN A 65 -16.66 10.35 5.13
N PRO A 66 -16.85 9.10 4.63
CA PRO A 66 -16.01 8.52 3.58
C PRO A 66 -16.06 9.31 2.27
N SER A 67 -17.22 9.85 1.87
CA SER A 67 -17.36 10.61 0.63
C SER A 67 -16.55 11.90 0.65
N LYS A 68 -16.63 12.67 1.75
CA LYS A 68 -15.80 13.87 1.93
C LYS A 68 -14.31 13.51 1.93
N LYS A 69 -13.93 12.47 2.67
CA LYS A 69 -12.53 12.01 2.75
C LYS A 69 -12.01 11.55 1.38
N ALA A 70 -12.86 10.92 0.57
CA ALA A 70 -12.53 10.52 -0.79
C ALA A 70 -12.22 11.73 -1.67
N GLY A 71 -13.09 12.75 -1.67
CA GLY A 71 -12.86 13.99 -2.42
C GLY A 71 -11.53 14.67 -2.05
N GLU A 72 -11.28 14.87 -0.75
CA GLU A 72 -10.04 15.49 -0.26
C GLU A 72 -8.78 14.71 -0.68
N GLU A 73 -8.81 13.38 -0.58
CA GLU A 73 -7.66 12.55 -0.93
C GLU A 73 -7.45 12.47 -2.44
N ILE A 74 -8.54 12.40 -3.23
CA ILE A 74 -8.49 12.42 -4.69
C ILE A 74 -7.90 13.75 -5.18
N ASP A 75 -8.37 14.88 -4.68
CA ASP A 75 -7.87 16.19 -5.07
C ASP A 75 -6.39 16.35 -4.73
N ARG A 76 -5.98 15.86 -3.55
CA ARG A 76 -4.57 15.83 -3.15
C ARG A 76 -3.72 15.00 -4.10
N LEU A 77 -4.15 13.78 -4.46
CA LEU A 77 -3.42 12.89 -5.35
C LEU A 77 -3.35 13.46 -6.79
N ARG A 78 -4.44 14.10 -7.26
CA ARG A 78 -4.47 14.84 -8.52
C ARG A 78 -3.48 15.99 -8.56
N GLY A 79 -3.41 16.80 -7.50
CA GLY A 79 -2.42 17.88 -7.39
C GLY A 79 -0.96 17.40 -7.44
N LEU A 80 -0.71 16.12 -7.13
CA LEU A 80 0.60 15.49 -7.22
C LEU A 80 0.86 14.79 -8.58
N GLY A 81 -0.08 14.86 -9.52
CA GLY A 81 0.07 14.36 -10.90
C GLY A 81 -0.48 12.95 -11.13
N TYR A 82 -1.48 12.54 -10.36
CA TYR A 82 -2.12 11.23 -10.51
C TYR A 82 -3.64 11.37 -10.67
N SER A 83 -4.20 10.91 -11.78
CA SER A 83 -5.56 11.25 -12.20
C SER A 83 -6.54 10.07 -12.22
N ASP A 84 -6.07 8.85 -12.47
CA ASP A 84 -6.90 7.64 -12.53
C ASP A 84 -7.13 7.06 -11.12
N ILE A 85 -8.06 7.70 -10.40
CA ILE A 85 -8.42 7.38 -9.03
C ILE A 85 -9.93 7.19 -8.94
N GLU A 86 -10.35 6.10 -8.31
CA GLU A 86 -11.74 5.84 -7.98
C GLU A 86 -11.87 5.50 -6.50
N ALA A 87 -12.97 5.89 -5.85
CA ALA A 87 -13.25 5.46 -4.49
C ALA A 87 -13.87 4.05 -4.49
N LEU A 88 -13.33 3.16 -3.65
CA LEU A 88 -13.88 1.84 -3.35
C LEU A 88 -15.31 1.99 -2.84
N ASN A 89 -16.25 1.27 -3.45
CA ASN A 89 -17.67 1.29 -3.15
C ASN A 89 -18.04 0.02 -2.37
N LEU A 90 -18.35 0.19 -1.09
CA LEU A 90 -18.78 -0.89 -0.19
C LEU A 90 -20.31 -0.98 -0.04
N SER A 91 -21.09 -0.45 -0.98
CA SER A 91 -22.57 -0.61 -0.96
C SER A 91 -23.01 -2.06 -1.15
N SER A 92 -22.23 -2.86 -1.87
CA SER A 92 -22.42 -4.30 -2.02
C SER A 92 -21.10 -4.99 -2.31
N PHE A 93 -21.02 -6.29 -2.06
CA PHE A 93 -19.87 -7.10 -2.46
C PHE A 93 -19.64 -7.06 -3.98
N GLY A 94 -20.71 -7.10 -4.79
CA GLY A 94 -20.61 -7.05 -6.26
C GLY A 94 -19.96 -5.77 -6.76
N ALA A 95 -20.37 -4.62 -6.22
CA ALA A 95 -19.77 -3.33 -6.53
C ALA A 95 -18.28 -3.31 -6.14
N ALA A 96 -17.97 -3.67 -4.89
CA ALA A 96 -16.59 -3.71 -4.39
C ALA A 96 -15.70 -4.63 -5.25
N ARG A 97 -16.17 -5.84 -5.54
CA ARG A 97 -15.45 -6.86 -6.32
C ARG A 97 -15.12 -6.38 -7.73
N SER A 98 -16.07 -5.74 -8.41
CA SER A 98 -15.85 -5.23 -9.78
C SER A 98 -14.72 -4.18 -9.82
N GLN A 99 -14.68 -3.27 -8.84
CA GLN A 99 -13.63 -2.27 -8.73
C GLN A 99 -12.29 -2.90 -8.33
N ILE A 100 -12.28 -3.79 -7.32
CA ILE A 100 -11.06 -4.44 -6.84
C ILE A 100 -10.36 -5.20 -7.97
N ARG A 101 -11.11 -5.89 -8.83
CA ARG A 101 -10.56 -6.69 -9.94
C ARG A 101 -9.93 -5.88 -11.06
N THR A 102 -10.34 -4.63 -11.20
CA THR A 102 -9.82 -3.73 -12.24
C THR A 102 -8.73 -2.79 -11.73
N ALA A 103 -8.48 -2.78 -10.42
CA ALA A 103 -7.44 -1.96 -9.81
C ALA A 103 -6.03 -2.55 -10.04
N ASP A 104 -5.06 -1.65 -10.15
CA ASP A 104 -3.63 -1.99 -10.17
C ASP A 104 -2.98 -1.70 -8.81
N ALA A 105 -3.56 -0.76 -8.07
CA ALA A 105 -3.19 -0.46 -6.70
C ALA A 105 -4.41 -0.07 -5.86
N ILE A 106 -4.38 -0.37 -4.58
CA ILE A 106 -5.40 -0.01 -3.60
C ILE A 106 -4.77 0.89 -2.53
N TRP A 107 -5.33 2.09 -2.32
CA TRP A 107 -4.83 3.07 -1.35
C TRP A 107 -5.75 3.17 -0.14
N PHE A 108 -5.28 2.72 1.01
CA PHE A 108 -5.95 2.92 2.30
C PHE A 108 -5.64 4.32 2.85
N ALA A 109 -6.66 5.14 2.99
CA ALA A 109 -6.50 6.53 3.43
C ALA A 109 -6.22 6.66 4.94
N GLY A 110 -5.55 7.73 5.36
CA GLY A 110 -5.31 8.05 6.77
C GLY A 110 -6.56 8.53 7.52
N GLY A 111 -6.61 8.29 8.84
CA GLY A 111 -7.76 8.57 9.71
C GLY A 111 -7.79 7.64 10.92
N SER A 112 -8.91 6.93 11.14
CA SER A 112 -9.02 5.84 12.11
C SER A 112 -8.81 4.47 11.45
N GLN A 113 -7.71 3.81 11.80
CA GLN A 113 -7.39 2.46 11.32
C GLN A 113 -8.41 1.41 11.79
N ARG A 114 -8.98 1.57 13.00
CA ARG A 114 -10.07 0.72 13.50
C ARG A 114 -11.29 0.80 12.59
N ARG A 115 -11.74 2.02 12.28
CA ARG A 115 -12.91 2.24 11.42
C ARG A 115 -12.72 1.66 10.03
N GLN A 116 -11.51 1.81 9.48
CA GLN A 116 -11.18 1.26 8.16
C GLN A 116 -11.37 -0.26 8.15
N VAL A 117 -10.78 -0.98 9.12
CA VAL A 117 -10.89 -2.44 9.24
C VAL A 117 -12.34 -2.86 9.48
N GLU A 118 -13.03 -2.22 10.42
CA GLU A 118 -14.43 -2.53 10.74
C GLU A 118 -15.35 -2.32 9.54
N THR A 119 -15.15 -1.24 8.76
CA THR A 119 -16.01 -0.93 7.62
C THR A 119 -15.80 -1.90 6.46
N ILE A 120 -14.54 -2.28 6.18
CA ILE A 120 -14.23 -3.32 5.19
C ILE A 120 -14.83 -4.66 5.63
N GLY A 121 -14.69 -5.03 6.90
CA GLY A 121 -15.20 -6.29 7.44
C GLY A 121 -16.73 -6.39 7.52
N ARG A 122 -17.46 -5.28 7.37
CA ARG A 122 -18.94 -5.28 7.34
C ARG A 122 -19.53 -5.79 6.03
N VAL A 123 -18.74 -5.87 4.97
CA VAL A 123 -19.18 -6.42 3.68
C VAL A 123 -18.50 -7.78 3.48
N PRO A 124 -19.21 -8.90 3.71
CA PRO A 124 -18.64 -10.24 3.56
C PRO A 124 -18.00 -10.45 2.19
N GLY A 125 -16.85 -11.14 2.14
CA GLY A 125 -16.14 -11.44 0.91
C GLY A 125 -15.15 -10.37 0.43
N VAL A 126 -15.26 -9.13 0.93
CA VAL A 126 -14.39 -8.03 0.46
C VAL A 126 -12.94 -8.23 0.86
N LEU A 127 -12.67 -8.65 2.10
CA LEU A 127 -11.28 -8.90 2.53
C LEU A 127 -10.65 -10.06 1.74
N GLU A 128 -11.43 -11.08 1.45
CA GLU A 128 -11.02 -12.23 0.63
C GLU A 128 -10.67 -11.77 -0.79
N GLU A 129 -11.52 -10.96 -1.42
CA GLU A 129 -11.25 -10.42 -2.76
C GLU A 129 -10.03 -9.47 -2.77
N LEU A 130 -9.82 -8.68 -1.71
CA LEU A 130 -8.59 -7.89 -1.55
C LEU A 130 -7.35 -8.79 -1.45
N ASN A 131 -7.42 -9.91 -0.73
CA ASN A 131 -6.32 -10.87 -0.63
C ASN A 131 -6.04 -11.56 -1.97
N VAL A 132 -7.07 -11.89 -2.74
CA VAL A 132 -6.93 -12.42 -4.11
C VAL A 132 -6.26 -11.38 -5.01
N ALA A 133 -6.71 -10.13 -4.98
CA ALA A 133 -6.10 -9.04 -5.73
C ALA A 133 -4.61 -8.86 -5.36
N TYR A 134 -4.30 -8.82 -4.06
CA TYR A 134 -2.93 -8.72 -3.58
C TYR A 134 -2.03 -9.88 -4.07
N SER A 135 -2.56 -11.11 -4.02
CA SER A 135 -1.86 -12.30 -4.51
C SER A 135 -1.63 -12.28 -6.02
N ASN A 136 -2.53 -11.61 -6.76
CA ASN A 136 -2.43 -11.40 -8.21
C ASN A 136 -1.59 -10.16 -8.61
N GLY A 137 -0.86 -9.58 -7.65
CA GLY A 137 0.08 -8.47 -7.91
C GLY A 137 -0.53 -7.08 -7.84
N VAL A 138 -1.78 -6.92 -7.37
CA VAL A 138 -2.32 -5.58 -7.07
C VAL A 138 -1.59 -5.01 -5.86
N VAL A 139 -1.07 -3.79 -5.99
CA VAL A 139 -0.32 -3.14 -4.92
C VAL A 139 -1.24 -2.74 -3.78
N MET A 140 -0.90 -3.13 -2.56
CA MET A 140 -1.57 -2.63 -1.35
C MET A 140 -0.78 -1.47 -0.78
N ALA A 141 -1.38 -0.28 -0.71
CA ALA A 141 -0.70 0.93 -0.29
C ALA A 141 -1.51 1.68 0.76
N GLY A 142 -0.86 2.43 1.64
CA GLY A 142 -1.59 3.22 2.63
C GLY A 142 -0.74 4.24 3.37
N SER A 143 -1.41 5.26 3.92
CA SER A 143 -0.76 6.36 4.65
C SER A 143 -1.29 6.50 6.07
N SER A 144 -0.38 6.66 7.05
CA SER A 144 -0.72 6.74 8.47
C SER A 144 -1.59 5.55 8.89
N ALA A 145 -2.82 5.75 9.35
CA ALA A 145 -3.76 4.68 9.66
C ALA A 145 -3.89 3.64 8.53
N GLY A 146 -3.86 4.07 7.27
CA GLY A 146 -3.90 3.17 6.12
C GLY A 146 -2.66 2.28 5.98
N ALA A 147 -1.50 2.72 6.48
CA ALA A 147 -0.33 1.85 6.57
C ALA A 147 -0.54 0.81 7.68
N ALA A 148 -1.01 1.25 8.85
CA ALA A 148 -1.21 0.39 10.02
C ALA A 148 -2.21 -0.76 9.78
N VAL A 149 -3.26 -0.53 8.97
CA VAL A 149 -4.23 -1.61 8.65
C VAL A 149 -3.62 -2.75 7.85
N MET A 150 -2.51 -2.55 7.15
CA MET A 150 -1.91 -3.61 6.33
C MET A 150 -1.20 -4.68 7.18
N SER A 151 -0.89 -4.38 8.43
CA SER A 151 -0.29 -5.33 9.37
C SER A 151 -1.24 -6.45 9.78
N SER A 152 -0.67 -7.58 10.19
CA SER A 152 -1.44 -8.66 10.84
C SER A 152 -1.89 -8.23 12.25
N LEU A 153 -0.96 -7.67 13.03
CA LEU A 153 -1.23 -7.03 14.31
C LEU A 153 -1.07 -5.52 14.14
N MET A 154 -2.12 -4.77 14.40
CA MET A 154 -2.23 -3.34 14.13
C MET A 154 -2.26 -2.55 15.45
N ILE A 155 -1.41 -1.52 15.57
CA ILE A 155 -1.49 -0.54 16.66
C ILE A 155 -2.65 0.41 16.38
N THR A 156 -3.61 0.48 17.31
CA THR A 156 -4.82 1.31 17.21
C THR A 156 -4.78 2.60 18.02
N GLY A 157 -3.78 2.74 18.91
CA GLY A 157 -3.59 3.91 19.73
C GLY A 157 -2.76 3.62 20.97
N GLY A 158 -2.70 4.60 21.86
CA GLY A 158 -1.93 4.54 23.10
C GLY A 158 -0.49 5.06 22.95
N ARG A 159 0.15 5.19 24.11
CA ARG A 159 1.57 5.47 24.32
C ARG A 159 2.20 4.30 25.06
N LYS A 160 3.49 4.39 25.40
CA LYS A 160 4.15 3.45 26.32
C LYS A 160 3.29 3.21 27.57
N GLY A 161 3.08 1.95 27.95
CA GLY A 161 2.28 1.50 29.08
C GLY A 161 0.76 1.50 28.84
N SER A 162 0.29 1.86 27.65
CA SER A 162 -1.14 1.93 27.32
C SER A 162 -1.43 1.57 25.86
N VAL A 163 -0.51 0.85 25.20
CA VAL A 163 -0.64 0.53 23.78
C VAL A 163 -1.85 -0.36 23.54
N LYS A 164 -2.63 -0.04 22.52
CA LYS A 164 -3.80 -0.82 22.11
C LYS A 164 -3.55 -1.44 20.76
N THR A 165 -3.72 -2.76 20.66
CA THR A 165 -3.58 -3.50 19.40
C THR A 165 -4.88 -4.19 19.01
N GLN A 166 -5.08 -4.39 17.71
CA GLN A 166 -6.18 -5.18 17.14
C GLN A 166 -5.66 -5.91 15.90
N ARG A 167 -6.43 -6.87 15.36
CA ARG A 167 -6.10 -7.47 14.06
C ARG A 167 -6.26 -6.42 12.95
N GLY A 168 -5.28 -6.35 12.05
CA GLY A 168 -5.41 -5.59 10.80
C GLY A 168 -5.96 -6.46 9.68
N LEU A 169 -5.81 -5.99 8.44
CA LEU A 169 -6.20 -6.69 7.21
C LEU A 169 -5.20 -7.80 6.83
N GLY A 170 -3.97 -7.77 7.37
CA GLY A 170 -3.04 -8.90 7.30
C GLY A 170 -2.30 -9.09 5.96
N PHE A 171 -2.20 -8.06 5.12
CA PHE A 171 -1.43 -8.12 3.87
C PHE A 171 0.07 -8.26 4.11
N TRP A 172 0.61 -7.60 5.16
CA TRP A 172 1.97 -7.81 5.62
C TRP A 172 1.99 -8.74 6.82
N ARG A 173 2.31 -10.00 6.55
CA ARG A 173 2.42 -11.03 7.59
C ARG A 173 3.65 -10.79 8.47
N ASN A 174 3.52 -11.12 9.75
CA ASN A 174 4.59 -11.01 10.76
C ASN A 174 5.20 -9.61 10.94
N VAL A 175 4.52 -8.56 10.45
CA VAL A 175 4.97 -7.17 10.55
C VAL A 175 3.93 -6.29 11.24
N VAL A 176 4.40 -5.44 12.16
CA VAL A 176 3.64 -4.35 12.79
C VAL A 176 4.14 -3.02 12.22
N LEU A 177 3.25 -2.30 11.53
CA LEU A 177 3.51 -0.96 11.02
C LEU A 177 3.06 0.07 12.04
N ASP A 178 3.98 0.95 12.41
CA ASP A 178 3.67 2.17 13.13
C ASP A 178 4.11 3.41 12.33
N GLN A 179 3.48 4.53 12.60
CA GLN A 179 3.47 5.72 11.77
C GLN A 179 3.60 6.98 12.63
N LEU A 180 4.18 8.03 12.05
CA LEU A 180 4.58 9.26 12.75
C LEU A 180 5.44 8.97 13.98
N VAL A 181 6.37 8.00 13.90
CA VAL A 181 7.09 7.52 15.09
C VAL A 181 8.06 8.53 15.70
N ASN A 182 8.47 9.54 14.92
CA ASN A 182 9.17 10.74 15.41
C ASN A 182 8.32 11.65 16.32
N THR A 183 7.03 11.35 16.52
CA THR A 183 6.21 12.02 17.53
C THR A 183 6.38 11.36 18.90
N ARG A 184 6.27 12.17 19.95
CA ARG A 184 6.57 11.76 21.34
C ARG A 184 5.89 10.43 21.71
N ASP A 185 6.68 9.52 22.27
CA ASP A 185 6.32 8.21 22.84
C ASP A 185 5.85 7.12 21.86
N ARG A 186 5.78 7.38 20.55
CA ARG A 186 5.39 6.34 19.58
C ARG A 186 6.50 5.33 19.32
N GLU A 187 7.75 5.73 19.41
CA GLU A 187 8.87 4.79 19.33
C GLU A 187 8.80 3.71 20.43
N TYR A 188 8.54 4.13 21.67
CA TYR A 188 8.43 3.21 22.80
C TYR A 188 7.22 2.29 22.74
N ARG A 189 6.09 2.72 22.18
CA ARG A 189 4.92 1.83 22.05
C ARG A 189 5.16 0.73 21.02
N LEU A 190 5.90 1.01 19.94
CA LEU A 190 6.29 -0.03 18.98
C LEU A 190 7.20 -1.05 19.65
N GLN A 191 8.20 -0.57 20.40
CA GLN A 191 9.08 -1.42 21.20
C GLN A 191 8.32 -2.30 22.20
N GLU A 192 7.32 -1.75 22.89
CA GLU A 192 6.44 -2.50 23.81
C GLU A 192 5.66 -3.61 23.08
N VAL A 193 5.09 -3.31 21.91
CA VAL A 193 4.38 -4.31 21.10
C VAL A 193 5.32 -5.43 20.66
N ILE A 194 6.52 -5.10 20.20
CA ILE A 194 7.49 -6.12 19.77
C ILE A 194 8.03 -6.93 20.95
N SER A 195 8.24 -6.30 22.11
CA SER A 195 8.65 -7.00 23.33
C SER A 195 7.60 -8.03 23.78
N ALA A 196 6.32 -7.70 23.62
CA ALA A 196 5.19 -8.59 23.90
C ALA A 196 4.95 -9.64 22.79
N ASN A 197 5.44 -9.40 21.57
CA ASN A 197 5.19 -10.24 20.39
C ASN A 197 6.51 -10.54 19.67
N ARG A 198 7.39 -11.31 20.32
CA ARG A 198 8.80 -11.52 19.93
C ARG A 198 9.02 -12.15 18.55
N GLY A 199 7.99 -12.76 17.96
CA GLY A 199 8.04 -13.29 16.59
C GLY A 199 7.71 -12.27 15.50
N LEU A 200 7.35 -11.03 15.85
CA LEU A 200 6.99 -9.98 14.91
C LEU A 200 8.15 -9.01 14.66
N LEU A 201 8.16 -8.41 13.48
CA LEU A 201 9.01 -7.28 13.14
C LEU A 201 8.21 -5.98 13.23
N GLY A 202 8.75 -4.98 13.92
CA GLY A 202 8.17 -3.65 14.00
C GLY A 202 8.83 -2.72 12.99
N LEU A 203 8.02 -2.04 12.17
CA LEU A 203 8.47 -1.01 11.24
C LEU A 203 7.82 0.31 11.64
N GLY A 204 8.62 1.21 12.21
CA GLY A 204 8.20 2.57 12.57
C GLY A 204 8.59 3.57 11.49
N LEU A 205 7.62 4.30 10.96
CA LEU A 205 7.82 5.28 9.87
C LEU A 205 7.62 6.71 10.38
N ASP A 206 8.62 7.58 10.17
CA ASP A 206 8.46 9.02 10.41
C ASP A 206 7.47 9.65 9.42
N GLU A 207 7.04 10.87 9.71
CA GLU A 207 6.34 11.73 8.73
C GLU A 207 7.12 11.84 7.41
N GLY A 208 6.43 11.68 6.28
CA GLY A 208 7.03 11.79 4.94
C GLY A 208 7.98 10.65 4.54
N VAL A 209 8.10 9.59 5.37
CA VAL A 209 8.89 8.38 5.09
C VAL A 209 7.96 7.26 4.61
N TRP A 210 8.42 6.45 3.64
CA TRP A 210 7.70 5.27 3.20
C TRP A 210 8.60 4.07 3.04
N ILE A 211 7.99 2.88 3.00
CA ILE A 211 8.62 1.64 2.61
C ILE A 211 7.86 1.06 1.43
N THR A 212 8.57 0.69 0.37
CA THR A 212 8.08 -0.25 -0.65
C THR A 212 8.58 -1.64 -0.29
N TYR A 213 7.70 -2.64 -0.32
CA TYR A 213 8.07 -4.04 -0.07
C TYR A 213 7.57 -4.91 -1.20
N SER A 214 8.48 -5.68 -1.80
CA SER A 214 8.18 -6.64 -2.85
C SER A 214 9.26 -7.71 -2.87
N ASN A 215 8.87 -8.96 -3.11
CA ASN A 215 9.80 -10.11 -3.22
C ASN A 215 10.78 -10.22 -2.03
N GLY A 216 10.27 -10.02 -0.80
CA GLY A 216 11.08 -10.10 0.42
C GLY A 216 12.02 -8.91 0.66
N ILE A 217 12.01 -7.88 -0.20
CA ILE A 217 12.87 -6.70 -0.06
C ILE A 217 12.04 -5.47 0.28
N ALA A 218 12.33 -4.88 1.44
CA ALA A 218 11.83 -3.56 1.84
C ALA A 218 12.85 -2.47 1.47
N THR A 219 12.41 -1.42 0.78
CA THR A 219 13.23 -0.24 0.43
C THR A 219 12.65 1.01 1.06
N VAL A 220 13.48 1.78 1.76
CA VAL A 220 13.07 3.02 2.45
C VAL A 220 13.15 4.23 1.50
N GLY A 221 12.06 5.01 1.47
CA GLY A 221 11.96 6.29 0.77
C GLY A 221 11.68 7.46 1.72
N GLY A 222 11.68 8.68 1.17
CA GLY A 222 11.35 9.90 1.91
C GLY A 222 12.52 10.64 2.55
N ARG A 223 12.21 11.70 3.30
CA ARG A 223 13.17 12.45 4.12
C ARG A 223 12.82 12.18 5.58
N GLY A 224 13.73 11.60 6.35
CA GLY A 224 13.48 11.15 7.72
C GLY A 224 14.03 9.76 7.94
N LYS A 225 13.57 9.09 9.00
CA LYS A 225 14.00 7.75 9.37
C LYS A 225 12.84 6.76 9.35
N ALA A 226 13.14 5.53 8.95
CA ALA A 226 12.38 4.38 9.37
C ALA A 226 13.14 3.67 10.50
N ARG A 227 12.43 2.93 11.35
CA ARG A 227 13.02 2.11 12.41
C ARG A 227 12.57 0.67 12.22
N LEU A 228 13.51 -0.27 12.20
CA LEU A 228 13.21 -1.68 12.36
C LEU A 228 13.45 -2.07 13.81
N VAL A 229 12.43 -2.64 14.44
CA VAL A 229 12.43 -3.11 15.83
C VAL A 229 12.15 -4.61 15.82
N TYR A 230 12.95 -5.40 16.52
CA TYR A 230 12.81 -6.87 16.51
C TYR A 230 13.38 -7.47 17.79
N TRP A 231 13.06 -8.73 18.06
CA TRP A 231 13.61 -9.46 19.20
C TRP A 231 14.72 -10.40 18.76
N ALA A 232 15.93 -10.20 19.30
CA ALA A 232 17.06 -11.11 19.15
C ALA A 232 17.93 -11.01 20.41
N ASN A 233 17.82 -12.00 21.30
CA ASN A 233 18.46 -12.01 22.63
C ASN A 233 18.24 -10.72 23.44
N GLY A 234 17.06 -10.12 23.27
CA GLY A 234 16.74 -8.79 23.77
C GLY A 234 16.08 -7.96 22.67
N LEU A 235 15.56 -6.80 23.05
CA LEU A 235 14.96 -5.86 22.11
C LEU A 235 16.06 -5.17 21.30
N GLN A 236 15.98 -5.31 19.98
CA GLN A 236 16.89 -4.68 19.03
C GLN A 236 16.17 -3.59 18.26
N GLN A 237 16.92 -2.53 17.90
CA GLN A 237 16.43 -1.48 17.02
C GLN A 237 17.53 -1.01 16.08
N MET A 238 17.17 -0.78 14.83
CA MET A 238 18.02 -0.12 13.85
C MET A 238 17.30 1.04 13.16
N GLU A 239 18.02 2.12 12.92
CA GLU A 239 17.54 3.24 12.10
C GLU A 239 17.89 3.01 10.63
N LEU A 240 16.95 3.36 9.76
CA LEU A 240 17.04 3.20 8.32
C LEU A 240 16.79 4.55 7.67
N LYS A 241 17.59 4.87 6.65
CA LYS A 241 17.45 6.11 5.87
C LYS A 241 17.04 5.78 4.44
N ARG A 242 16.64 6.81 3.68
CA ARG A 242 16.34 6.67 2.25
C ARG A 242 17.42 5.87 1.52
N GLY A 243 17.00 4.90 0.72
CA GLY A 243 17.88 4.00 -0.02
C GLY A 243 18.31 2.74 0.73
N SER A 244 18.05 2.66 2.05
CA SER A 244 18.25 1.42 2.80
C SER A 244 17.38 0.31 2.21
N LYS A 245 17.98 -0.87 2.04
CA LYS A 245 17.29 -2.09 1.60
C LYS A 245 17.41 -3.14 2.68
N LEU A 246 16.30 -3.80 3.01
CA LEU A 246 16.23 -4.86 4.00
C LEU A 246 15.63 -6.10 3.38
N LYS A 247 16.29 -7.24 3.58
CA LYS A 247 15.67 -8.55 3.34
C LYS A 247 14.83 -8.89 4.57
N LEU A 248 13.52 -8.95 4.39
CA LEU A 248 12.58 -9.32 5.43
C LEU A 248 12.01 -10.72 5.12
N PRO A 249 11.57 -11.48 6.14
CA PRO A 249 10.89 -12.74 5.92
C PRO A 249 9.68 -12.54 5.00
N THR A 250 9.45 -13.51 4.12
CA THR A 250 8.26 -13.63 3.26
C THR A 250 7.16 -14.39 3.97
#